data_AF-A0A6V7GXM3-F1
#
_entry.id   AF-A0A6V7GXM3-F1
#
_cell.length_a   1.000
_cell.length_b   1.000
_cell.length_c   1.000
_cell.angle_alpha   90.00
_cell.angle_beta   90.00
_cell.angle_gamma   90.00
#
_symmetry.space_group_name_H-M   'P 1'
#
loop_
_entity.id
_entity.type
_entity.pdbx_description
1 polymer ?
#
loop_
_entity_poly.entity_id
_entity_poly.type
_entity_poly.pdbx_seq_one_letter_code
_entity_poly.pdbx_strand_id
1 'polypeptide(L)'
;DLIVTPGEANSDGERVDVTLHDHPLNLNPDSKWQTYFKDNEVLLQIDKDVRRLCPDISFFQQGTDYPRKEIVNASGQRRLHHRVQHTVLRSANVERKGLGVTKIAVSVRKATEDYAPLAEGGEAHWEVLERILFLYAKLNPGQGYVQGMNEIVGPIYHAFACDPDQTWREHAEADTFFCFTNLMSEIRDFFIKSLDEAEFGINSMMSKLTTQVKVNDPEVWMRLHQQELCPQYYSFRWLTLLLSQEFPLPDVMRIWDSLFADENRFSFLIHICCAMI
;
A
#
# COMPACT_ATOMS: atom_id res chain seq x y z
N ASP A 1 11.65 -17.58 6.51
CA ASP A 1 11.74 -16.26 5.87
C ASP A 1 10.40 -15.58 5.76
N LEU A 2 10.38 -14.26 5.95
CA LEU A 2 9.19 -13.40 5.80
C LEU A 2 8.75 -13.26 4.34
N ILE A 3 9.72 -13.23 3.42
CA ILE A 3 9.50 -13.19 1.98
C ILE A 3 9.89 -14.56 1.44
N VAL A 4 8.93 -15.28 0.86
CA VAL A 4 9.14 -16.62 0.32
C VAL A 4 9.51 -16.51 -1.15
N THR A 5 10.59 -17.19 -1.56
CA THR A 5 11.01 -17.37 -2.96
C THR A 5 11.07 -18.86 -3.27
N PRO A 6 9.95 -19.47 -3.72
CA PRO A 6 9.90 -20.89 -4.03
C PRO A 6 10.91 -21.25 -5.13
N GLY A 7 11.51 -22.44 -5.05
CA GLY A 7 12.47 -22.91 -6.06
C GLY A 7 13.90 -22.34 -5.98
N GLU A 8 14.19 -21.39 -5.07
CA GLU A 8 15.56 -20.88 -4.85
C GLU A 8 16.43 -21.79 -3.96
N ALA A 9 15.87 -22.88 -3.43
CA ALA A 9 16.52 -23.69 -2.41
C ALA A 9 17.81 -24.43 -2.84
N ASN A 10 18.13 -24.54 -4.14
CA ASN A 10 19.35 -25.24 -4.59
C ASN A 10 20.07 -24.50 -5.71
N SER A 11 21.00 -23.61 -5.36
CA SER A 11 22.09 -23.19 -6.25
C SER A 11 23.16 -24.27 -6.44
N ASP A 12 23.10 -25.36 -5.67
CA ASP A 12 24.09 -26.44 -5.66
C ASP A 12 23.70 -27.63 -6.55
N GLY A 13 23.37 -27.40 -7.83
CA GLY A 13 23.44 -28.42 -8.91
C GLY A 13 22.66 -29.75 -8.77
N GLU A 14 21.99 -30.04 -7.66
CA GLU A 14 21.22 -31.26 -7.44
C GLU A 14 19.85 -31.14 -8.09
N ARG A 15 19.45 -32.19 -8.82
CA ARG A 15 18.12 -32.30 -9.40
C ARG A 15 17.07 -32.13 -8.31
N VAL A 16 16.32 -31.04 -8.38
CA VAL A 16 15.19 -30.75 -7.50
C VAL A 16 14.16 -31.87 -7.65
N ASP A 17 13.86 -32.56 -6.56
CA ASP A 17 12.75 -33.51 -6.51
C ASP A 17 11.42 -32.74 -6.57
N VAL A 18 10.92 -32.57 -7.79
CA VAL A 18 9.63 -31.94 -8.11
C VAL A 18 8.44 -32.77 -7.61
N THR A 19 8.64 -34.00 -7.14
CA THR A 19 7.54 -34.95 -6.95
C THR A 19 6.86 -34.89 -5.58
N LEU A 20 7.45 -34.24 -4.56
CA LEU A 20 6.88 -34.32 -3.20
C LEU A 20 6.64 -33.00 -2.46
N HIS A 21 7.44 -31.92 -2.60
CA HIS A 21 7.29 -30.80 -1.64
C HIS A 21 7.33 -29.34 -2.15
N ASP A 22 7.89 -28.99 -3.32
CA ASP A 22 7.98 -27.56 -3.74
C ASP A 22 7.69 -27.33 -5.25
N HIS A 23 6.45 -27.54 -5.69
CA HIS A 23 5.99 -27.22 -7.06
C HIS A 23 4.84 -26.19 -7.06
N PRO A 24 4.74 -25.29 -8.06
CA PRO A 24 3.62 -24.36 -8.26
C PRO A 24 2.19 -24.92 -8.24
N LEU A 25 2.00 -26.23 -8.34
CA LEU A 25 0.70 -26.88 -8.41
C LEU A 25 0.42 -27.69 -7.14
N ASN A 26 1.28 -27.55 -6.12
CA ASN A 26 1.11 -28.22 -4.85
C ASN A 26 -0.13 -27.67 -4.14
N LEU A 27 -1.10 -28.55 -3.88
CA LEU A 27 -2.36 -28.21 -3.22
C LEU A 27 -2.21 -28.09 -1.69
N ASN A 28 -1.04 -28.41 -1.14
CA ASN A 28 -0.79 -28.24 0.30
C ASN A 28 -0.90 -26.76 0.68
N PRO A 29 -1.82 -26.39 1.60
CA PRO A 29 -1.97 -25.02 2.08
C PRO A 29 -0.69 -24.40 2.66
N ASP A 30 0.19 -25.24 3.19
CA ASP A 30 1.46 -24.86 3.82
C ASP A 30 2.64 -24.86 2.85
N SER A 31 2.40 -25.07 1.54
CA SER A 31 3.47 -25.03 0.55
C SER A 31 4.01 -23.61 0.36
N LYS A 32 5.32 -23.53 0.05
CA LYS A 32 5.98 -22.26 -0.29
C LYS A 32 5.32 -21.57 -1.47
N TRP A 33 4.91 -22.34 -2.49
CA TRP A 33 4.18 -21.84 -3.65
C TRP A 33 2.81 -21.26 -3.28
N GLN A 34 2.02 -21.94 -2.44
CA GLN A 34 0.73 -21.39 -2.01
C GLN A 34 0.90 -20.08 -1.23
N THR A 35 1.93 -20.00 -0.38
CA THR A 35 2.29 -18.76 0.33
C THR A 35 2.72 -17.68 -0.64
N TYR A 36 3.55 -18.00 -1.63
CA TYR A 36 4.01 -17.09 -2.67
C TYR A 36 2.85 -16.49 -3.48
N PHE A 37 1.87 -17.30 -3.87
CA PHE A 37 0.70 -16.82 -4.60
C PHE A 37 -0.20 -15.92 -3.76
N LYS A 38 -0.48 -16.31 -2.51
CA LYS A 38 -1.21 -15.44 -1.56
C LYS A 38 -0.50 -14.11 -1.33
N ASP A 39 0.82 -14.17 -1.17
CA ASP A 39 1.65 -12.97 -1.03
C ASP A 39 1.58 -12.09 -2.29
N ASN A 40 1.56 -12.67 -3.49
CA ASN A 40 1.43 -11.92 -4.74
C ASN A 40 0.05 -11.25 -4.88
N GLU A 41 -1.02 -11.83 -4.37
CA GLU A 41 -2.35 -11.18 -4.36
C GLU A 41 -2.34 -9.91 -3.51
N VAL A 42 -1.78 -9.99 -2.30
CA VAL A 42 -1.62 -8.84 -1.40
C VAL A 42 -0.70 -7.80 -2.03
N LEU A 43 0.45 -8.24 -2.56
CA LEU A 43 1.44 -7.38 -3.16
C LEU A 43 0.91 -6.64 -4.40
N LEU A 44 0.08 -7.29 -5.21
CA LEU A 44 -0.55 -6.67 -6.38
C LEU A 44 -1.49 -5.52 -5.98
N GLN A 45 -2.14 -5.63 -4.82
CA GLN A 45 -2.96 -4.55 -4.29
C GLN A 45 -2.08 -3.39 -3.80
N ILE A 46 -1.04 -3.71 -3.03
CA ILE A 46 -0.08 -2.72 -2.52
C ILE A 46 0.59 -1.97 -3.68
N ASP A 47 1.14 -2.66 -4.68
CA ASP A 47 1.82 -2.06 -5.84
C ASP A 47 0.91 -1.05 -6.56
N LYS A 48 -0.36 -1.40 -6.78
CA LYS A 48 -1.35 -0.49 -7.40
C LYS A 48 -1.61 0.75 -6.56
N ASP A 49 -1.71 0.59 -5.25
CA ASP A 49 -2.05 1.67 -4.33
C ASP A 49 -0.86 2.64 -4.13
N VAL A 50 0.36 2.13 -3.93
CA VAL A 50 1.56 2.97 -3.75
C VAL A 50 1.95 3.71 -5.03
N ARG A 51 1.69 3.15 -6.21
CA ARG A 51 1.92 3.85 -7.50
C ARG A 51 1.00 5.04 -7.72
N ARG A 52 -0.16 5.06 -7.07
CA ARG A 52 -1.18 6.10 -7.21
C ARG A 52 -1.22 7.07 -6.03
N LEU A 53 -0.35 6.86 -5.04
CA LEU A 53 -0.27 7.67 -3.84
C LEU A 53 0.17 9.11 -4.16
N CYS A 54 -0.60 10.08 -3.67
CA CYS A 54 -0.38 11.52 -3.86
C CYS A 54 0.09 11.89 -5.29
N PRO A 55 -0.76 11.70 -6.32
CA PRO A 55 -0.36 11.83 -7.72
C PRO A 55 0.07 13.26 -8.11
N ASP A 56 -0.30 14.26 -7.30
CA ASP A 56 0.05 15.66 -7.49
C ASP A 56 1.52 15.98 -7.14
N ILE A 57 2.24 15.04 -6.51
CA ILE A 57 3.66 15.20 -6.19
C ILE A 57 4.50 14.11 -6.86
N SER A 58 5.62 14.50 -7.45
CA SER A 58 6.54 13.55 -8.09
C SER A 58 7.38 12.75 -7.09
N PHE A 59 7.38 13.15 -5.80
CA PHE A 59 8.25 12.59 -4.76
C PHE A 59 8.26 11.06 -4.75
N PHE A 60 7.08 10.43 -4.71
CA PHE A 60 7.00 8.96 -4.62
C PHE A 60 7.57 8.22 -5.84
N GLN A 61 7.65 8.89 -6.99
CA GLN A 61 8.23 8.35 -8.23
C GLN A 61 9.72 8.63 -8.38
N GLN A 62 10.28 9.52 -7.55
CA GLN A 62 11.70 9.81 -7.54
C GLN A 62 12.49 8.71 -6.81
N GLY A 63 13.79 8.67 -7.11
CA GLY A 63 14.71 7.78 -6.43
C GLY A 63 14.98 8.22 -5.00
N THR A 64 14.99 7.29 -4.07
CA THR A 64 15.55 7.53 -2.74
C THR A 64 17.06 7.71 -2.83
N ASP A 65 17.60 8.61 -2.01
CA ASP A 65 19.05 8.77 -1.80
C ASP A 65 19.68 7.53 -1.12
N TYR A 66 18.85 6.67 -0.53
CA TYR A 66 19.26 5.49 0.26
C TYR A 66 18.67 4.19 -0.29
N PRO A 67 19.01 3.79 -1.53
CA PRO A 67 18.54 2.53 -2.07
C PRO A 67 19.12 1.35 -1.28
N ARG A 68 18.29 0.34 -1.00
CA ARG A 68 18.75 -0.92 -0.39
C ARG A 68 19.64 -1.69 -1.36
N LYS A 69 20.97 -1.56 -1.19
CA LYS A 69 22.01 -2.18 -2.06
C LYS A 69 21.80 -3.68 -2.29
N GLU A 70 21.40 -4.42 -1.26
CA GLU A 70 21.13 -5.87 -1.33
C GLU A 70 19.92 -6.23 -2.21
N ILE A 71 19.00 -5.28 -2.43
CA ILE A 71 17.79 -5.47 -3.22
C ILE A 71 18.05 -4.97 -4.65
N VAL A 72 18.60 -3.77 -4.81
CA VAL A 72 18.81 -3.15 -6.13
C VAL A 72 19.87 -3.84 -6.97
N ASN A 73 20.86 -4.48 -6.34
CA ASN A 73 21.96 -5.17 -7.04
C ASN A 73 21.73 -6.68 -7.20
N ALA A 74 20.62 -7.23 -6.71
CA ALA A 74 20.33 -8.67 -6.76
C ALA A 74 19.81 -9.14 -8.14
N SER A 75 20.30 -8.57 -9.25
CA SER A 75 19.84 -8.86 -10.62
C SER A 75 18.30 -8.77 -10.78
N GLY A 76 17.65 -7.91 -9.99
CA GLY A 76 16.22 -7.65 -10.04
C GLY A 76 15.30 -8.70 -9.40
N GLN A 77 15.75 -9.93 -9.14
CA GLN A 77 14.87 -11.02 -8.65
C GLN A 77 14.25 -10.78 -7.27
N ARG A 78 14.87 -9.93 -6.45
CA ARG A 78 14.42 -9.63 -5.08
C ARG A 78 13.48 -8.42 -4.96
N ARG A 79 13.28 -7.68 -6.04
CA ARG A 79 12.38 -6.53 -6.02
C ARG A 79 10.94 -7.01 -6.04
N LEU A 80 10.15 -6.57 -5.07
CA LEU A 80 8.81 -7.06 -4.86
C LEU A 80 7.91 -6.80 -6.07
N HIS A 81 7.89 -5.58 -6.61
CA HIS A 81 7.11 -5.25 -7.80
C HIS A 81 7.32 -6.17 -9.02
N HIS A 82 8.51 -6.76 -9.20
CA HIS A 82 8.73 -7.71 -10.30
C HIS A 82 7.89 -9.00 -10.16
N ARG A 83 7.50 -9.38 -8.94
CA ARG A 83 6.63 -10.55 -8.68
C ARG A 83 5.21 -10.36 -9.22
N VAL A 84 4.77 -9.10 -9.36
CA VAL A 84 3.41 -8.73 -9.74
C VAL A 84 3.36 -7.98 -11.07
N GLN A 85 4.50 -7.83 -11.74
CA GLN A 85 4.58 -7.20 -13.05
C GLN A 85 3.81 -8.02 -14.11
N HIS A 86 2.92 -7.36 -14.83
CA HIS A 86 2.20 -8.00 -15.93
C HIS A 86 3.11 -8.17 -17.14
N THR A 87 3.50 -9.41 -17.42
CA THR A 87 4.20 -9.75 -18.66
C THR A 87 3.19 -10.07 -19.75
N VAL A 88 3.21 -9.30 -20.85
CA VAL A 88 2.45 -9.66 -22.05
C VAL A 88 3.18 -10.81 -22.74
N LEU A 89 2.50 -11.94 -22.91
CA LEU A 89 3.05 -13.06 -23.65
C LEU A 89 3.37 -12.61 -25.08
N ARG A 90 4.59 -12.89 -25.52
CA ARG A 90 5.00 -12.66 -26.91
C ARG A 90 4.21 -13.63 -27.79
N SER A 91 3.19 -13.12 -28.46
CA SER A 91 2.53 -13.87 -29.52
C SER A 91 3.27 -13.61 -30.84
N ALA A 92 3.44 -14.69 -31.59
CA ALA A 92 3.97 -14.60 -32.94
C ALA A 92 2.94 -15.17 -33.90
N ASN A 93 2.66 -14.42 -34.96
CA ASN A 93 1.83 -14.91 -36.04
C ASN A 93 2.72 -15.73 -36.98
N VAL A 94 2.29 -16.95 -37.27
CA VAL A 94 2.97 -17.83 -38.22
C VAL A 94 2.27 -17.72 -39.56
N GLU A 95 2.90 -17.06 -40.52
CA GLU A 95 2.41 -17.00 -41.89
C GLU A 95 3.13 -18.06 -42.74
N ARG A 96 2.37 -19.01 -43.29
CA ARG A 96 2.88 -19.93 -44.31
C ARG A 96 2.65 -19.31 -45.69
N LYS A 97 3.74 -19.00 -46.41
CA LYS A 97 3.67 -18.76 -47.85
C LYS A 97 4.01 -20.06 -48.58
N GLY A 98 3.30 -20.36 -49.67
CA GLY A 98 3.50 -21.60 -50.44
C GLY A 98 4.98 -21.84 -50.79
N LEU A 99 5.34 -23.12 -50.96
CA LEU A 99 6.71 -23.67 -51.04
C LEU A 99 7.43 -23.92 -49.69
N GLY A 100 6.67 -24.10 -48.60
CA GLY A 100 7.24 -24.57 -47.31
C GLY A 100 8.00 -23.52 -46.50
N VAL A 101 7.99 -22.26 -46.94
CA VAL A 101 8.64 -21.15 -46.22
C VAL A 101 7.70 -20.64 -45.13
N THR A 102 8.16 -20.71 -43.87
CA THR A 102 7.41 -20.23 -42.71
C THR A 102 8.02 -18.91 -42.23
N LYS A 103 7.23 -17.84 -42.20
CA LYS A 103 7.65 -16.54 -41.64
C LYS A 103 6.98 -16.36 -40.28
N ILE A 104 7.79 -16.13 -39.24
CA ILE A 104 7.31 -15.86 -37.88
C ILE A 104 7.41 -14.34 -37.66
N ALA A 105 6.27 -13.67 -37.51
CA ALA A 105 6.21 -12.26 -37.17
C ALA A 105 5.86 -12.11 -35.68
N VAL A 106 6.82 -11.67 -34.87
CA VAL A 106 6.63 -11.46 -33.43
C VAL A 106 5.98 -10.09 -33.21
N SER A 107 4.78 -10.07 -32.64
CA SER A 107 4.08 -8.85 -32.25
C SER A 107 4.31 -8.62 -30.76
N VAL A 108 5.11 -7.62 -30.40
CA VAL A 108 5.26 -7.19 -29.00
C VAL A 108 4.23 -6.09 -28.74
N ARG A 109 3.13 -6.42 -28.06
CA ARG A 109 2.26 -5.40 -27.45
C ARG A 109 2.81 -5.09 -26.07
N LYS A 110 3.44 -3.94 -25.90
CA LYS A 110 3.85 -3.45 -24.58
C LYS A 110 2.68 -2.63 -24.03
N ALA A 111 2.15 -3.01 -22.88
CA ALA A 111 1.22 -2.14 -22.17
C ALA A 111 1.99 -0.85 -21.78
N THR A 112 1.40 0.31 -22.02
CA THR A 112 1.90 1.58 -21.48
C THR A 112 1.64 1.56 -19.98
N GLU A 113 2.68 1.28 -19.19
CA GLU A 113 2.69 1.52 -17.76
C GLU A 113 3.08 2.99 -17.54
N ASP A 114 2.24 3.76 -16.83
CA ASP A 114 2.49 5.18 -16.54
C ASP A 114 3.69 5.40 -15.58
N TYR A 115 4.16 4.32 -14.93
CA TYR A 115 5.25 4.37 -13.95
C TYR A 115 6.27 3.26 -14.21
N ALA A 116 7.47 3.65 -14.64
CA ALA A 116 8.57 2.72 -14.86
C ALA A 116 9.49 2.64 -13.63
N PRO A 117 9.91 1.43 -13.20
CA PRO A 117 10.98 1.29 -12.22
C PRO A 117 12.26 2.02 -12.66
N LEU A 118 13.03 2.50 -11.69
CA LEU A 118 14.33 3.11 -11.96
C LEU A 118 15.34 2.09 -12.50
N ALA A 119 16.39 2.59 -13.15
CA ALA A 119 17.49 1.77 -13.65
C ALA A 119 18.21 1.03 -12.51
N GLU A 120 18.99 -0.01 -12.87
CA GLU A 120 19.73 -0.83 -11.92
C GLU A 120 20.58 0.02 -10.96
N GLY A 121 20.51 -0.28 -9.67
CA GLY A 121 21.13 0.50 -8.59
C GLY A 121 20.26 1.62 -7.99
N GLY A 122 19.20 2.06 -8.68
CA GLY A 122 18.23 3.04 -8.16
C GLY A 122 16.99 2.37 -7.56
N GLU A 123 16.40 2.97 -6.54
CA GLU A 123 15.15 2.53 -5.90
C GLU A 123 14.20 3.70 -5.77
N ALA A 124 12.97 3.56 -6.25
CA ALA A 124 11.96 4.62 -6.12
C ALA A 124 11.34 4.60 -4.73
N HIS A 125 10.89 5.77 -4.26
CA HIS A 125 10.22 5.91 -2.96
C HIS A 125 8.98 5.01 -2.84
N TRP A 126 8.20 4.81 -3.91
CA TRP A 126 7.07 3.88 -3.91
C TRP A 126 7.49 2.42 -3.69
N GLU A 127 8.70 2.01 -4.11
CA GLU A 127 9.22 0.64 -3.86
C GLU A 127 9.54 0.44 -2.37
N VAL A 128 9.98 1.50 -1.69
CA VAL A 128 10.22 1.49 -0.24
C VAL A 128 8.89 1.33 0.51
N LEU A 129 7.86 2.10 0.11
CA LEU A 129 6.52 1.97 0.68
C LEU A 129 5.88 0.60 0.42
N GLU A 130 6.05 0.04 -0.78
CA GLU A 130 5.62 -1.32 -1.13
C GLU A 130 6.18 -2.33 -0.13
N ARG A 131 7.49 -2.24 0.16
CA ARG A 131 8.16 -3.11 1.12
C ARG A 131 7.67 -2.91 2.55
N ILE A 132 7.51 -1.68 3.02
CA ILE A 132 7.01 -1.38 4.37
C ILE A 132 5.62 -2.01 4.57
N LEU A 133 4.69 -1.76 3.64
CA LEU A 133 3.32 -2.25 3.72
C LEU A 133 3.27 -3.79 3.61
N PHE A 134 4.07 -4.38 2.72
CA PHE A 134 4.12 -5.82 2.57
C PHE A 134 4.66 -6.49 3.84
N LEU A 135 5.75 -5.98 4.42
CA LEU A 135 6.28 -6.50 5.68
C LEU A 135 5.29 -6.34 6.83
N TYR A 136 4.60 -5.20 6.92
CA TYR A 136 3.56 -4.99 7.92
C TYR A 136 2.44 -6.05 7.81
N ALA A 137 1.95 -6.30 6.60
CA ALA A 137 0.89 -7.29 6.36
C ALA A 137 1.33 -8.70 6.73
N LYS A 138 2.60 -9.06 6.43
CA LYS A 138 3.18 -10.36 6.81
C LYS A 138 3.32 -10.53 8.31
N LEU A 139 3.66 -9.46 9.03
CA LEU A 139 3.82 -9.47 10.49
C LEU A 139 2.48 -9.41 11.24
N ASN A 140 1.42 -8.95 10.58
CA ASN A 140 0.09 -8.79 11.18
C ASN A 140 -0.99 -9.59 10.41
N PRO A 141 -0.90 -10.94 10.32
CA PRO A 141 -1.79 -11.74 9.47
C PRO A 141 -3.27 -11.69 9.87
N GLY A 142 -3.59 -11.27 11.11
CA GLY A 142 -4.97 -11.08 11.56
C GLY A 142 -5.65 -9.85 10.94
N GLN A 143 -4.88 -8.85 10.52
CA GLN A 143 -5.38 -7.66 9.80
C GLN A 143 -5.00 -7.71 8.31
N GLY A 144 -3.73 -8.04 8.01
CA GLY A 144 -3.17 -7.98 6.67
C GLY A 144 -3.03 -6.54 6.17
N TYR A 145 -2.98 -6.41 4.84
CA TYR A 145 -3.07 -5.11 4.18
C TYR A 145 -4.54 -4.80 3.84
N VAL A 146 -4.94 -3.54 4.07
CA VAL A 146 -6.24 -3.00 3.70
C VAL A 146 -6.02 -1.73 2.89
N GLN A 147 -6.75 -1.58 1.78
CA GLN A 147 -6.70 -0.37 0.96
C GLN A 147 -6.98 0.87 1.82
N GLY A 148 -6.15 1.91 1.66
CA GLY A 148 -6.16 3.10 2.51
C GLY A 148 -4.96 3.16 3.46
N MET A 149 -4.34 2.02 3.80
CA MET A 149 -3.10 2.01 4.59
C MET A 149 -1.95 2.74 3.87
N ASN A 150 -1.92 2.70 2.53
CA ASN A 150 -1.00 3.47 1.71
C ASN A 150 -1.11 4.99 1.96
N GLU A 151 -2.32 5.49 2.21
CA GLU A 151 -2.61 6.91 2.48
C GLU A 151 -2.19 7.32 3.89
N ILE A 152 -2.01 6.36 4.79
CA ILE A 152 -1.51 6.59 6.14
C ILE A 152 0.02 6.54 6.16
N VAL A 153 0.64 5.53 5.54
CA VAL A 153 2.10 5.39 5.54
C VAL A 153 2.79 6.47 4.70
N GLY A 154 2.13 6.97 3.65
CA GLY A 154 2.67 7.98 2.72
C GLY A 154 3.18 9.25 3.40
N PRO A 155 2.33 9.97 4.17
CA PRO A 155 2.75 11.16 4.90
C PRO A 155 3.87 10.91 5.92
N ILE A 156 3.80 9.77 6.65
CA ILE A 156 4.85 9.39 7.62
C ILE A 156 6.20 9.23 6.91
N TYR A 157 6.21 8.47 5.81
CA TYR A 157 7.43 8.25 5.05
C TYR A 157 7.99 9.52 4.45
N HIS A 158 7.12 10.36 3.87
CA HIS A 158 7.54 11.65 3.33
C HIS A 158 8.18 12.52 4.41
N ALA A 159 7.64 12.55 5.63
CA ALA A 159 8.22 13.28 6.76
C ALA A 159 9.67 12.87 7.02
N PHE A 160 9.93 11.58 7.16
CA PHE A 160 11.26 11.06 7.47
C PHE A 160 12.23 11.11 6.28
N ALA A 161 11.74 10.85 5.07
CA ALA A 161 12.58 10.83 3.87
C ALA A 161 12.95 12.24 3.36
N CYS A 162 12.22 13.28 3.79
CA CYS A 162 12.51 14.69 3.50
C CYS A 162 13.19 15.42 4.67
N ASP A 163 13.65 14.71 5.71
CA ASP A 163 14.31 15.33 6.86
C ASP A 163 15.56 16.13 6.43
N PRO A 164 15.78 17.36 6.95
CA PRO A 164 17.00 18.12 6.67
C PRO A 164 18.29 17.41 7.07
N ASP A 165 18.24 16.57 8.11
CA ASP A 165 19.37 15.79 8.59
C ASP A 165 19.54 14.50 7.76
N GLN A 166 20.68 14.42 7.09
CA GLN A 166 21.06 13.28 6.26
C GLN A 166 21.13 11.97 7.06
N THR A 167 21.49 12.01 8.34
CA THR A 167 21.57 10.82 9.19
C THR A 167 20.19 10.26 9.54
N TRP A 168 19.18 11.12 9.62
CA TRP A 168 17.80 10.70 9.89
C TRP A 168 17.17 10.10 8.62
N ARG A 169 17.42 10.73 7.47
CA ARG A 169 16.93 10.20 6.17
C ARG A 169 17.42 8.79 5.85
N GLU A 170 18.63 8.42 6.28
CA GLU A 170 19.15 7.06 6.09
C GLU A 170 18.28 6.00 6.78
N HIS A 171 17.63 6.36 7.89
CA HIS A 171 16.77 5.48 8.67
C HIS A 171 15.28 5.59 8.34
N ALA A 172 14.91 6.44 7.37
CA ALA A 172 13.52 6.77 7.07
C ALA A 172 12.62 5.55 6.84
N GLU A 173 13.09 4.50 6.15
CA GLU A 173 12.31 3.27 5.94
C GLU A 173 11.97 2.56 7.26
N ALA A 174 12.97 2.39 8.13
CA ALA A 174 12.81 1.68 9.40
C ALA A 174 11.96 2.49 10.38
N ASP A 175 12.22 3.79 10.49
CA ASP A 175 11.46 4.69 11.36
C ASP A 175 10.00 4.78 10.91
N THR A 176 9.77 4.87 9.59
CA THR A 176 8.41 4.78 9.02
C THR A 176 7.73 3.48 9.42
N PHE A 177 8.40 2.33 9.29
CA PHE A 177 7.81 1.05 9.63
C PHE A 177 7.34 1.01 11.09
N PHE A 178 8.16 1.47 12.04
CA PHE A 178 7.82 1.46 13.46
C PHE A 178 6.74 2.50 13.80
N CYS A 179 6.86 3.74 13.31
CA CYS A 179 5.85 4.77 13.54
C CYS A 179 4.50 4.38 12.93
N PHE A 180 4.50 3.85 11.71
CA PHE A 180 3.30 3.32 11.06
C PHE A 180 2.69 2.18 11.86
N THR A 181 3.51 1.22 12.33
CA THR A 181 3.01 0.09 13.13
C THR A 181 2.37 0.56 14.44
N ASN A 182 2.99 1.52 15.12
CA ASN A 182 2.45 2.11 16.34
C ASN A 182 1.11 2.80 16.07
N LEU A 183 1.04 3.66 15.05
CA LEU A 183 -0.21 4.33 14.68
C LEU A 183 -1.31 3.32 14.32
N MET A 184 -0.97 2.32 13.50
CA MET A 184 -1.91 1.26 13.13
C MET A 184 -2.43 0.48 14.32
N SER A 185 -1.63 0.31 15.40
CA SER A 185 -2.12 -0.35 16.61
C SER A 185 -3.26 0.43 17.30
N GLU A 186 -3.31 1.76 17.13
CA GLU A 186 -4.36 2.62 17.66
C GLU A 186 -5.58 2.70 16.71
N ILE A 187 -5.36 2.74 15.40
CA ILE A 187 -6.43 2.96 14.40
C ILE A 187 -6.91 1.69 13.68
N ARG A 188 -6.37 0.52 14.04
CA ARG A 188 -6.71 -0.78 13.39
C ARG A 188 -8.20 -1.05 13.35
N ASP A 189 -8.92 -0.67 14.40
CA ASP A 189 -10.35 -0.94 14.53
C ASP A 189 -11.18 -0.22 13.46
N PHE A 190 -10.63 0.81 12.80
CA PHE A 190 -11.25 1.49 11.65
C PHE A 190 -11.17 0.70 10.35
N PHE A 191 -10.24 -0.26 10.25
CA PHE A 191 -9.98 -1.03 9.03
C PHE A 191 -10.58 -2.43 9.05
N ILE A 192 -10.99 -2.91 10.22
CA ILE A 192 -11.54 -4.25 10.40
C ILE A 192 -13.06 -4.15 10.48
N LYS A 193 -13.76 -4.58 9.43
CA LYS A 193 -15.23 -4.53 9.36
C LYS A 193 -15.94 -5.18 10.55
N SER A 194 -15.37 -6.25 11.12
CA SER A 194 -15.95 -6.91 12.30
C SER A 194 -15.86 -6.07 13.58
N LEU A 195 -15.13 -4.95 13.56
CA LEU A 195 -14.97 -4.02 14.68
C LEU A 195 -15.73 -2.71 14.45
N ASP A 196 -16.49 -2.58 13.35
CA ASP A 196 -17.25 -1.36 13.04
C ASP A 196 -18.24 -0.98 14.15
N GLU A 197 -18.81 -1.98 14.85
CA GLU A 197 -19.75 -1.81 15.95
C GLU A 197 -19.09 -1.63 17.34
N ALA A 198 -17.76 -1.71 17.43
CA ALA A 198 -17.06 -1.51 18.70
C ALA A 198 -17.25 -0.08 19.23
N GLU A 199 -17.10 0.10 20.55
CA GLU A 199 -17.20 1.42 21.20
C GLU A 199 -16.21 2.44 20.63
N PHE A 200 -15.07 1.95 20.14
CA PHE A 200 -14.02 2.71 19.46
C PHE A 200 -14.00 2.50 17.94
N GLY A 201 -14.99 1.78 17.40
CA GLY A 201 -15.13 1.52 15.97
C GLY A 201 -15.59 2.76 15.19
N ILE A 202 -15.54 2.64 13.87
CA ILE A 202 -15.83 3.74 12.95
C ILE A 202 -17.27 4.29 13.09
N ASN A 203 -18.26 3.43 13.38
CA ASN A 203 -19.64 3.87 13.58
C ASN A 203 -19.80 4.75 14.82
N SER A 204 -19.06 4.46 15.89
CA SER A 204 -19.04 5.28 17.10
C SER A 204 -18.48 6.68 16.81
N MET A 205 -17.38 6.78 16.07
CA MET A 205 -16.80 8.07 15.68
C MET A 205 -17.74 8.89 14.79
N MET A 206 -18.38 8.27 13.79
CA MET A 206 -19.34 8.94 12.93
C MET A 206 -20.59 9.41 13.69
N SER A 207 -21.04 8.64 14.68
CA SER A 207 -22.14 9.04 15.57
C SER A 207 -21.77 10.24 16.44
N LYS A 208 -20.54 10.27 16.98
CA LYS A 208 -20.00 11.42 17.71
C LYS A 208 -19.92 12.66 16.83
N LEU A 209 -19.43 12.54 15.60
CA LEU A 209 -19.42 13.63 14.61
C LEU A 209 -20.83 14.16 14.34
N THR A 210 -21.79 13.27 14.08
CA THR A 210 -23.19 13.65 13.83
C THR A 210 -23.80 14.38 15.03
N THR A 211 -23.46 13.96 16.24
CA THR A 211 -23.87 14.63 17.49
C THR A 211 -23.24 16.01 17.61
N GLN A 212 -21.95 16.16 17.28
CA GLN A 212 -21.27 17.46 17.28
C GLN A 212 -21.90 18.42 16.28
N VAL A 213 -22.18 17.99 15.05
CA VAL A 213 -22.87 18.83 14.05
C VAL A 213 -24.24 19.26 14.59
N LYS A 214 -25.02 18.34 15.18
CA LYS A 214 -26.33 18.65 15.76
C LYS A 214 -26.27 19.73 16.86
N VAL A 215 -25.24 19.68 17.70
CA VAL A 215 -25.09 20.59 18.84
C VAL A 215 -24.60 21.97 18.38
N ASN A 216 -23.67 22.01 17.43
CA ASN A 216 -23.05 23.27 16.98
C ASN A 216 -23.86 23.96 15.87
N ASP A 217 -24.45 23.20 14.95
CA ASP A 217 -25.31 23.70 13.87
C ASP A 217 -26.52 22.76 13.61
N PRO A 218 -27.63 22.96 14.37
CA PRO A 218 -28.84 22.16 14.21
C PRO A 218 -29.50 22.30 12.83
N GLU A 219 -29.30 23.43 12.14
CA GLU A 219 -29.92 23.69 10.84
C GLU A 219 -29.25 22.84 9.76
N VAL A 220 -27.92 22.84 9.72
CA VAL A 220 -27.14 21.97 8.83
C VAL A 220 -27.44 20.51 9.14
N TRP A 221 -27.42 20.11 10.41
CA TRP A 221 -27.76 18.73 10.81
C TRP A 221 -29.13 18.29 10.29
N MET A 222 -30.15 19.14 10.48
CA MET A 222 -31.51 18.85 10.02
C MET A 222 -31.58 18.77 8.49
N ARG A 223 -30.85 19.64 7.78
CA ARG A 223 -30.81 19.63 6.31
C ARG A 223 -30.20 18.34 5.77
N LEU A 224 -29.08 17.88 6.35
CA LEU A 224 -28.46 16.61 5.99
C LEU A 224 -29.41 15.43 6.23
N HIS A 225 -30.16 15.44 7.34
CA HIS A 225 -31.15 14.40 7.65
C HIS A 225 -32.33 14.41 6.66
N GLN A 226 -32.86 15.59 6.31
CA GLN A 226 -33.95 15.73 5.35
C GLN A 226 -33.55 15.28 3.94
N GLN A 227 -32.28 15.37 3.60
CA GLN A 227 -31.72 14.88 2.33
C GLN A 227 -31.37 13.39 2.38
N GLU A 228 -31.61 12.72 3.51
CA GLU A 228 -31.23 11.32 3.74
C GLU A 228 -29.72 11.07 3.53
N LEU A 229 -28.88 12.08 3.78
CA LEU A 229 -27.44 11.95 3.63
C LEU A 229 -26.84 11.21 4.83
N CYS A 230 -26.54 9.92 4.65
CA CYS A 230 -25.92 9.13 5.69
C CYS A 230 -24.47 9.58 5.97
N PRO A 231 -24.06 9.78 7.24
CA PRO A 231 -22.71 10.18 7.63
C PRO A 231 -21.58 9.33 7.04
N GLN A 232 -21.84 8.04 6.85
CA GLN A 232 -20.90 7.08 6.25
C GLN A 232 -20.42 7.47 4.85
N TYR A 233 -21.22 8.22 4.08
CA TYR A 233 -20.85 8.55 2.69
C TYR A 233 -19.84 9.68 2.57
N TYR A 234 -19.77 10.58 3.55
CA TYR A 234 -18.81 11.68 3.54
C TYR A 234 -17.72 11.49 4.60
N SER A 235 -18.06 11.08 5.82
CA SER A 235 -17.14 11.09 6.95
C SER A 235 -16.34 9.80 7.16
N PHE A 236 -16.74 8.67 6.57
CA PHE A 236 -16.04 7.40 6.77
C PHE A 236 -14.56 7.54 6.40
N ARG A 237 -14.30 8.02 5.18
CA ARG A 237 -12.94 8.19 4.64
C ARG A 237 -12.16 9.26 5.39
N TRP A 238 -12.82 10.33 5.81
CA TRP A 238 -12.21 11.40 6.60
C TRP A 238 -11.63 10.88 7.91
N LEU A 239 -12.39 10.04 8.60
CA LEU A 239 -12.04 9.49 9.89
C LEU A 239 -11.05 8.32 9.76
N THR A 240 -11.29 7.38 8.85
CA THR A 240 -10.43 6.19 8.69
C THR A 240 -9.05 6.53 8.14
N LEU A 241 -8.95 7.57 7.30
CA LEU A 241 -7.69 7.99 6.68
C LEU A 241 -7.07 9.23 7.33
N LEU A 242 -7.59 9.67 8.49
CA LEU A 242 -7.09 10.86 9.20
C LEU A 242 -6.96 12.08 8.27
N LEU A 243 -7.96 12.27 7.40
CA LEU A 243 -8.06 13.33 6.39
C LEU A 243 -6.99 13.33 5.29
N SER A 244 -6.16 12.28 5.17
CA SER A 244 -5.00 12.30 4.26
C SER A 244 -5.34 12.38 2.77
N GLN A 245 -6.59 12.09 2.40
CA GLN A 245 -7.10 12.23 1.04
C GLN A 245 -8.00 13.47 0.83
N GLU A 246 -8.29 14.24 1.88
CA GLU A 246 -9.10 15.47 1.74
C GLU A 246 -8.25 16.68 1.40
N PHE A 247 -6.98 16.65 1.79
CA PHE A 247 -6.08 17.77 1.70
C PHE A 247 -4.79 17.38 0.97
N PRO A 248 -4.13 18.34 0.29
CA PRO A 248 -2.78 18.13 -0.24
C PRO A 248 -1.80 17.75 0.87
N LEU A 249 -0.75 16.99 0.52
CA LEU A 249 0.20 16.46 1.50
C LEU A 249 0.76 17.50 2.48
N PRO A 250 1.16 18.73 2.07
CA PRO A 250 1.64 19.75 3.02
C PRO A 250 0.61 20.12 4.11
N ASP A 251 -0.67 20.14 3.75
CA ASP A 251 -1.76 20.46 4.69
C ASP A 251 -2.07 19.27 5.59
N VAL A 252 -2.02 18.04 5.05
CA VAL A 252 -2.13 16.79 5.84
C VAL A 252 -1.04 16.75 6.91
N MET A 253 0.21 17.04 6.54
CA MET A 253 1.34 17.10 7.48
C MET A 253 1.06 18.08 8.62
N ARG A 254 0.54 19.28 8.31
CA ARG A 254 0.20 20.29 9.30
C ARG A 254 -0.95 19.89 10.23
N ILE A 255 -1.98 19.24 9.67
CA ILE A 255 -3.08 18.67 10.46
C ILE A 255 -2.52 17.60 11.39
N TRP A 256 -1.65 16.73 10.89
CA TRP A 256 -1.07 15.61 11.63
C TRP A 256 -0.13 16.06 12.75
N ASP A 257 0.64 17.14 12.57
CA ASP A 257 1.42 17.76 13.65
C ASP A 257 0.53 18.11 14.86
N SER A 258 -0.63 18.73 14.58
CA SER A 258 -1.59 19.12 15.62
C SER A 258 -2.30 17.89 16.20
N LEU A 259 -2.65 16.93 15.34
CA LEU A 259 -3.35 15.72 15.73
C LEU A 259 -2.49 14.86 16.66
N PHE A 260 -1.23 14.61 16.32
CA PHE A 260 -0.34 13.77 17.12
C PHE A 260 0.20 14.45 18.38
N ALA A 261 0.21 15.78 18.42
CA ALA A 261 0.50 16.54 19.64
C ALA A 261 -0.64 16.48 20.68
N ASP A 262 -1.87 16.16 20.27
CA ASP A 262 -3.02 16.06 21.17
C ASP A 262 -3.16 14.64 21.76
N GLU A 263 -3.28 14.55 23.09
CA GLU A 263 -3.55 13.30 23.81
C GLU A 263 -4.96 12.73 23.48
N ASN A 264 -5.89 13.61 23.10
CA ASN A 264 -7.27 13.29 22.72
C ASN A 264 -7.49 13.39 21.20
N ARG A 265 -6.44 13.10 20.42
CA ARG A 265 -6.39 13.23 18.95
C ARG A 265 -7.65 12.79 18.20
N PHE A 266 -8.25 11.65 18.53
CA PHE A 266 -9.45 11.17 17.82
C PHE A 266 -10.70 12.00 18.11
N SER A 267 -10.81 12.58 19.31
CA SER A 267 -11.85 13.57 19.61
C SER A 267 -11.55 14.89 18.90
N PHE A 268 -10.28 15.31 18.85
CA PHE A 268 -9.86 16.49 18.10
C PHE A 268 -10.15 16.36 16.59
N LEU A 269 -9.87 15.20 15.99
CA LEU A 269 -10.21 14.87 14.60
C LEU A 269 -11.71 15.06 14.32
N ILE A 270 -12.58 14.64 15.25
CA ILE A 270 -14.03 14.84 15.12
C ILE A 270 -14.37 16.34 15.08
N HIS A 271 -13.69 17.19 15.86
CA HIS A 271 -13.89 18.64 15.79
C HIS A 271 -13.44 19.22 14.45
N ILE A 272 -12.31 18.75 13.89
CA ILE A 272 -11.85 19.16 12.55
C ILE A 272 -12.91 18.77 11.50
N CYS A 273 -13.36 17.51 11.51
CA CYS A 273 -14.41 17.04 10.61
C CYS A 273 -15.71 17.83 10.77
N CYS A 274 -16.08 18.22 11.99
CA CYS A 274 -17.26 19.04 12.24
C CYS A 274 -17.09 20.46 11.69
N ALA A 275 -15.89 21.03 11.75
CA ALA A 275 -15.60 22.37 11.22
C ALA A 275 -15.54 22.41 9.68
N MET A 276 -15.31 21.27 9.03
CA MET A 276 -15.36 21.13 7.57
C MET A 276 -16.79 21.10 7.01
N ILE A 277 -17.78 20.75 7.84
CA ILE A 277 -19.21 20.64 7.50
C ILE A 277 -19.87 22.00 7.69
#